data_AF-A0A520EZ42-F1
#
_entry.id   AF-A0A520EZ42-F1
#
_cell.length_a   1.000
_cell.length_b   1.000
_cell.length_c   1.000
_cell.angle_alpha   90.00
_cell.angle_beta   90.00
_cell.angle_gamma   90.00
#
_symmetry.space_group_name_H-M   'P 1'
#
loop_
_entity.id
_entity.type
_entity.pdbx_description
1 polymer ?
#
loop_
_entity_poly.entity_id
_entity_poly.type
_entity_poly.pdbx_seq_one_letter_code
_entity_poly.pdbx_strand_id
1 'polypeptide(L)' 'SVLGTYMHGPVLARNPELADYLLERALGTTLAPLDLPEVTQLRRERLR' A
#
# COMPACT_ATOMS: atom_id res chain seq x y z
N SER A 1 7.57 -15.23 -5.87
CA SER A 1 8.36 -14.46 -4.90
C SER A 1 7.70 -14.53 -3.54
N VAL A 2 8.46 -14.39 -2.45
CA VAL A 2 7.93 -14.35 -1.08
C VAL A 2 8.48 -13.12 -0.38
N LEU A 3 7.63 -12.40 0.35
CA LEU A 3 7.98 -11.22 1.14
C LEU A 3 7.66 -11.48 2.61
N GLY A 4 8.61 -11.19 3.51
CA GLY A 4 8.42 -11.25 4.96
C GLY A 4 8.73 -9.89 5.59
N THR A 5 7.94 -9.46 6.57
CA THR A 5 8.12 -8.17 7.26
C THR A 5 7.65 -8.26 8.71
N TYR A 6 8.27 -7.45 9.57
CA TYR A 6 7.85 -7.25 10.96
C TYR A 6 6.82 -6.11 11.12
N MET A 7 6.45 -5.44 10.03
CA MET A 7 5.35 -4.48 10.05
C MET A 7 4.06 -5.20 10.50
N HIS A 8 3.35 -4.58 11.45
CA HIS A 8 2.16 -5.15 12.06
C HIS A 8 0.93 -4.24 11.89
N GLY A 9 -0.24 -4.74 12.30
CA GLY A 9 -1.52 -4.09 12.05
C GLY A 9 -1.99 -4.30 10.60
N PRO A 10 -2.85 -3.40 10.06
CA PRO A 10 -3.37 -3.53 8.69
C PRO A 10 -2.30 -3.11 7.67
N VAL A 11 -1.30 -3.98 7.46
CA VAL A 11 -0.05 -3.67 6.73
C VAL A 11 -0.30 -3.15 5.30
N LEU A 12 -1.24 -3.73 4.55
CA LEU A 12 -1.51 -3.30 3.17
C LEU A 12 -2.19 -1.93 3.13
N ALA A 13 -3.23 -1.70 3.95
CA ALA A 13 -3.92 -0.42 4.00
C ALA A 13 -3.02 0.74 4.48
N ARG A 14 -1.97 0.45 5.24
CA ARG A 14 -0.98 1.46 5.66
C ARG A 14 0.12 1.69 4.61
N ASN A 15 0.33 0.74 3.72
CA ASN A 15 1.37 0.75 2.69
C ASN A 15 0.78 0.50 1.28
N PRO A 16 -0.05 1.43 0.74
CA PRO A 16 -0.63 1.35 -0.60
C PRO A 16 0.32 0.85 -1.70
N GLU A 17 1.56 1.32 -1.74
CA GLU A 17 2.52 0.94 -2.78
C GLU A 17 2.93 -0.54 -2.67
N LEU A 18 2.95 -1.10 -1.45
CA LEU A 18 3.15 -2.54 -1.24
C LEU A 18 1.94 -3.35 -1.70
N ALA A 19 0.73 -2.83 -1.48
CA ALA A 19 -0.50 -3.47 -1.95
C ALA A 19 -0.54 -3.48 -3.48
N ASP A 20 -0.25 -2.35 -4.13
CA ASP A 20 -0.19 -2.23 -5.58
C ASP A 20 0.85 -3.19 -6.15
N TYR A 21 2.06 -3.23 -5.58
CA TYR A 21 3.09 -4.18 -6.02
C TYR A 21 2.60 -5.65 -5.97
N LEU A 22 1.91 -6.06 -4.90
CA LEU A 22 1.39 -7.43 -4.80
C LEU A 22 0.27 -7.71 -5.81
N LEU A 23 -0.64 -6.75 -5.99
CA LEU A 23 -1.76 -6.87 -6.92
C LEU A 23 -1.30 -6.88 -8.37
N GLU A 24 -0.41 -5.97 -8.77
CA GLU A 24 0.16 -5.94 -10.12
C GLU A 24 0.86 -7.26 -10.47
N ARG A 25 1.60 -7.83 -9.51
CA ARG A 25 2.27 -9.11 -9.66
C ARG A 25 1.30 -10.29 -9.77
N ALA A 26 0.19 -10.25 -9.04
CA ALA A 26 -0.83 -11.30 -9.08
C ALA A 26 -1.68 -11.23 -10.34
N LEU A 27 -1.98 -10.02 -10.82
CA LEU A 27 -2.84 -9.76 -11.98
C LEU A 27 -2.06 -9.73 -13.30
N GLY A 28 -0.75 -9.51 -13.26
CA GLY A 28 0.09 -9.40 -14.46
C GLY A 28 -0.14 -8.11 -15.25
N THR A 29 -0.64 -7.06 -14.60
CA THR A 29 -0.90 -5.74 -15.20
C THR A 29 -0.46 -4.63 -14.26
N THR A 30 -0.10 -3.47 -14.83
CA THR A 30 0.10 -2.24 -14.05
C THR A 30 -1.25 -1.68 -13.61
N LEU A 31 -1.34 -1.21 -12.38
CA LEU A 31 -2.53 -0.56 -11.84
C LEU A 31 -2.49 0.95 -12.13
N ALA A 32 -3.65 1.52 -12.44
CA ALA A 32 -3.77 2.97 -12.54
C ALA A 32 -3.74 3.60 -11.14
N PRO A 33 -3.07 4.75 -10.96
CA PRO A 33 -3.08 5.46 -9.68
C PRO A 33 -4.50 5.82 -9.24
N LEU A 34 -4.80 5.61 -7.97
CA LEU A 34 -6.02 6.07 -7.33
C LEU A 34 -5.77 7.40 -6.61
N ASP A 35 -6.55 8.43 -6.93
CA ASP A 35 -6.53 9.67 -6.18
C ASP A 35 -7.36 9.50 -4.89
N LEU A 36 -6.66 9.29 -3.77
CA LEU A 36 -7.25 9.06 -2.45
C LEU A 36 -6.66 10.05 -1.43
N PRO A 37 -7.15 11.30 -1.40
CA PRO A 37 -6.63 12.35 -0.51
C PRO A 37 -6.63 11.98 0.97
N GLU A 38 -7.58 11.15 1.40
CA GLU A 38 -7.73 10.68 2.78
C GLU A 38 -6.54 9.81 3.20
N VAL A 39 -5.99 9.00 2.29
CA VAL A 39 -4.81 8.17 2.57
C VAL A 39 -3.60 9.05 2.83
N THR A 40 -3.41 10.11 2.03
CA THR A 40 -2.34 11.08 2.23
C THR A 40 -2.51 11.83 3.56
N GLN A 41 -3.74 12.22 3.90
CA GLN A 41 -4.03 12.87 5.17
C GLN A 41 -3.70 11.97 6.37
N LEU A 42 -4.19 10.74 6.38
CA LEU A 42 -3.95 9.77 7.45
C LEU A 42 -2.45 9.45 7.60
N ARG A 43 -1.68 9.45 6.50
CA ARG A 43 -0.21 9.33 6.55
C ARG A 43 0.44 10.52 7.26
N ARG A 44 0.04 11.75 6.92
CA ARG A 44 0.56 12.97 7.57
C ARG A 44 0.26 12.98 9.07
N GLU A 45 -0.94 12.57 9.47
CA GLU A 45 -1.34 12.52 10.89
C GLU A 45 -0.48 11.55 11.71
N ARG A 46 -0.04 10.43 11.13
CA ARG A 46 0.82 9.44 11.79
C ARG A 46 2.30 9.82 11.88
N LEU A 47 2.74 10.76 11.05
CA LEU A 47 4.12 11.23 10.99
C LEU A 47 4.37 12.48 11.85
N ARG A 48 3.32 13.01 12.49
CA ARG A 48 3.42 13.99 13.58
C ARG A 48 3.66 13.26 14.90
#